data_AF-A0A7S3JXB9-F1
#
_entry.id   AF-A0A7S3JXB9-F1
#
_cell.length_a   1.000
_cell.length_b   1.000
_cell.length_c   1.000
_cell.angle_alpha   90.00
_cell.angle_beta   90.00
_cell.angle_gamma   90.00
#
_symmetry.space_group_name_H-M   'P 1'
#
loop_
_entity.id
_entity.type
_entity.pdbx_description
1 polymer ?
#
loop_
_entity_poly.entity_id
_entity_poly.type
_entity_poly.pdbx_seq_one_letter_code
_entity_poly.pdbx_strand_id
1 'polypeptide(L)'
;MGGSLVEPIDEEDIRVLFGCCCCNTGLYCTKCLGISSETTCLCIDHMCCLKVGAEPLWCACGGQERECIRIGLGCCSIGLVVPSTCCKGQGQICCLVESCAFPPDAEIPTTIACFGLVCSPQCGFCTRLNAIKAYKKPGAPPAAENNPEPPVAQMIQPGSRAIDRE
;
A
#
# COMPACT_ATOMS: atom_id res chain seq x y z
N MET A 1 -13.14 8.42 11.69
CA MET A 1 -11.69 8.65 11.84
C MET A 1 -11.00 7.43 11.24
N GLY A 2 -10.74 7.44 9.93
CA GLY A 2 -10.10 6.33 9.22
C GLY A 2 -8.60 6.59 9.06
N GLY A 3 -7.85 6.49 10.17
CA GLY A 3 -6.39 6.49 10.11
C GLY A 3 -5.89 5.07 9.82
N SER A 4 -4.74 4.95 9.12
CA SER A 4 -4.01 3.68 9.09
C SER A 4 -3.63 3.28 10.52
N LEU A 5 -3.77 1.99 10.83
CA LEU A 5 -3.54 1.43 12.17
C LEU A 5 -2.05 1.19 12.45
N VAL A 6 -1.21 1.46 11.45
CA VAL A 6 0.23 1.37 11.51
C VAL A 6 0.79 2.77 11.29
N GLU A 7 1.85 3.12 12.03
CA GLU A 7 2.47 4.44 11.85
C GLU A 7 2.98 4.60 10.41
N PRO A 8 2.54 5.64 9.68
CA PRO A 8 2.92 5.83 8.30
C PRO A 8 4.43 6.07 8.18
N ILE A 9 5.03 5.45 7.16
CA ILE A 9 6.43 5.66 6.82
C ILE A 9 6.53 6.98 6.06
N ASP A 10 7.42 7.87 6.47
CA ASP A 10 7.67 9.12 5.77
C ASP A 10 8.47 8.85 4.48
N GLU A 11 7.77 8.88 3.36
CA GLU A 11 8.32 8.55 2.05
C GLU A 11 9.30 9.60 1.52
N GLU A 12 9.31 10.81 2.09
CA GLU A 12 10.18 11.91 1.65
C GLU A 12 11.65 11.66 2.00
N ASP A 13 11.89 10.87 3.04
CA ASP A 13 13.22 10.54 3.55
C ASP A 13 13.77 9.22 3.01
N ILE A 14 12.97 8.46 2.25
CA ILE A 14 13.40 7.17 1.70
C ILE A 14 14.34 7.39 0.53
N ARG A 15 15.54 6.81 0.61
CA ARG A 15 16.52 6.75 -0.50
C ARG A 15 16.49 5.39 -1.15
N VAL A 16 16.16 5.31 -2.43
CA VAL A 16 16.07 4.02 -3.13
C VAL A 16 17.46 3.38 -3.25
N LEU A 17 17.56 2.11 -2.88
CA LEU A 17 18.74 1.27 -3.04
C LEU A 17 18.56 0.24 -4.17
N PHE A 18 17.44 -0.47 -4.16
CA PHE A 18 17.11 -1.49 -5.15
C PHE A 18 15.72 -1.22 -5.70
N GLY A 19 15.52 -1.58 -6.95
CA GLY A 19 14.24 -1.45 -7.62
C GLY A 19 14.16 -2.44 -8.76
N CYS A 20 13.07 -3.19 -8.81
CA CYS A 20 12.76 -4.10 -9.89
C CYS A 20 11.27 -4.03 -10.21
N CYS A 21 10.95 -3.39 -11.33
CA CYS A 21 9.59 -3.23 -11.82
C CYS A 21 8.67 -2.61 -10.75
N CYS A 22 7.75 -3.40 -10.19
CA CYS A 22 6.76 -2.99 -9.20
C CYS A 22 7.28 -2.91 -7.76
N CYS A 23 8.53 -3.31 -7.51
CA CYS A 23 9.09 -3.37 -6.17
C CYS A 23 10.28 -2.43 -6.04
N ASN A 24 10.41 -1.80 -4.87
CA ASN A 24 11.61 -1.07 -4.49
C ASN A 24 12.00 -1.33 -3.03
N THR A 25 13.29 -1.18 -2.75
CA THR A 25 13.87 -1.21 -1.42
C THR A 25 14.67 0.07 -1.24
N GLY A 26 14.48 0.75 -0.12
CA GLY A 26 15.17 1.99 0.21
C GLY A 26 15.68 2.05 1.65
N LEU A 27 16.49 3.07 1.92
CA LEU A 27 16.98 3.43 3.24
C LEU A 27 16.15 4.57 3.83
N TYR A 28 15.71 4.37 5.06
CA TYR A 28 15.00 5.36 5.88
C TYR A 28 15.77 5.53 7.19
N CYS A 29 16.33 6.71 7.42
CA CYS A 29 17.29 6.93 8.52
C CYS A 29 16.75 7.76 9.69
N THR A 30 15.53 8.33 9.59
CA THR A 30 15.01 9.29 10.58
C THR A 30 14.19 8.65 11.69
N LYS A 31 13.42 7.57 11.41
CA LYS A 31 12.70 6.76 12.42
C LYS A 31 12.88 5.27 12.16
N CYS A 32 14.13 4.83 12.23
CA CYS A 32 14.56 3.54 11.69
C CYS A 32 14.57 2.38 12.70
N LEU A 33 13.86 2.46 13.82
CA LEU A 33 13.84 1.39 14.81
C LEU A 33 12.45 0.75 14.88
N GLY A 34 12.43 -0.58 14.82
CA GLY A 34 11.22 -1.39 14.87
C GLY A 34 10.81 -1.97 13.51
N ILE A 35 9.64 -2.60 13.51
CA ILE A 35 9.03 -3.24 12.34
C ILE A 35 7.65 -2.64 12.13
N SER A 36 7.30 -2.36 10.88
CA SER A 36 6.02 -1.77 10.50
C SER A 36 5.71 -2.21 9.08
N SER A 37 4.71 -3.04 8.87
CA SER A 37 4.39 -3.61 7.57
C SER A 37 2.89 -3.70 7.37
N GLU A 38 2.46 -3.39 6.16
CA GLU A 38 1.11 -3.55 5.66
C GLU A 38 1.21 -4.18 4.26
N THR A 39 0.46 -5.24 4.01
CA THR A 39 0.45 -5.92 2.73
C THR A 39 -0.94 -6.46 2.43
N THR A 40 -1.50 -6.00 1.33
CA THR A 40 -2.72 -6.51 0.75
C THR A 40 -2.39 -7.38 -0.47
N CYS A 41 -2.87 -8.61 -0.49
CA CYS A 41 -2.82 -9.50 -1.64
C CYS A 41 -4.23 -9.96 -1.96
N LEU A 42 -4.77 -9.52 -3.10
CA LEU A 42 -6.16 -9.72 -3.49
C LEU A 42 -7.14 -9.21 -2.41
N CYS A 43 -7.81 -10.12 -1.71
CA CYS A 43 -8.76 -9.81 -0.64
C CYS A 43 -8.18 -10.03 0.77
N ILE A 44 -6.93 -10.42 0.89
CA ILE A 44 -6.28 -10.67 2.18
C ILE A 44 -5.41 -9.48 2.50
N ASP A 45 -5.64 -8.91 3.68
CA ASP A 45 -4.81 -7.86 4.22
C ASP A 45 -4.04 -8.35 5.44
N HIS A 46 -2.78 -7.98 5.55
CA HIS A 46 -1.89 -8.39 6.62
C HIS A 46 -1.10 -7.19 7.12
N MET A 47 -1.15 -6.97 8.43
CA MET A 47 -0.43 -5.89 9.09
C MET A 47 0.43 -6.42 10.22
N CYS A 48 1.59 -5.81 10.45
CA CYS A 48 2.49 -6.10 11.55
C CYS A 48 3.16 -4.82 12.04
N CYS A 49 3.13 -4.55 13.35
CA CYS A 49 3.79 -3.41 13.95
C CYS A 49 4.45 -3.77 15.28
N LEU A 50 5.74 -3.44 15.39
CA LEU A 50 6.59 -3.60 16.58
C LEU A 50 7.36 -2.31 16.86
N LYS A 51 6.80 -1.16 16.52
CA LYS A 51 7.35 0.15 16.88
C LYS A 51 7.02 0.48 18.34
N VAL A 52 7.94 1.16 19.02
CA VAL A 52 7.73 1.58 20.41
C VAL A 52 6.59 2.60 20.46
N GLY A 53 5.58 2.32 21.29
CA GLY A 53 4.40 3.18 21.42
C GLY A 53 3.33 2.95 20.35
N ALA A 54 3.49 1.96 19.47
CA ALA A 54 2.45 1.60 18.51
C ALA A 54 1.19 1.07 19.21
N GLU A 55 0.03 1.44 18.67
CA GLU A 55 -1.23 0.89 19.14
C GLU A 55 -1.34 -0.60 18.77
N PRO A 56 -1.83 -1.45 19.69
CA PRO A 56 -2.01 -2.85 19.41
C PRO A 56 -3.08 -3.10 18.33
N LEU A 57 -2.73 -3.94 17.37
CA LEU A 57 -3.60 -4.46 16.32
C LEU A 57 -4.55 -5.51 16.89
N TRP A 58 -5.74 -5.05 17.33
CA TRP A 58 -6.81 -5.92 17.82
C TRP A 58 -7.79 -6.35 16.73
N CYS A 59 -8.65 -7.32 17.06
CA CYS A 59 -9.76 -7.72 16.22
C CYS A 59 -10.73 -6.54 15.99
N ALA A 60 -11.22 -6.42 14.76
CA ALA A 60 -12.20 -5.41 14.38
C ALA A 60 -13.16 -5.96 13.33
N CYS A 61 -14.39 -5.47 13.33
CA CYS A 61 -15.39 -5.72 12.29
C CYS A 61 -15.92 -4.38 11.79
N GLY A 62 -15.80 -4.09 10.50
CA GLY A 62 -16.38 -2.89 9.86
C GLY A 62 -15.75 -1.55 10.26
N GLY A 63 -14.43 -1.49 10.47
CA GLY A 63 -13.71 -0.30 10.92
C GLY A 63 -13.28 0.67 9.81
N GLN A 64 -13.10 0.19 8.58
CA GLN A 64 -12.68 0.97 7.42
C GLN A 64 -13.54 0.66 6.18
N GLU A 65 -13.58 1.57 5.20
CA GLU A 65 -14.49 1.53 4.02
C GLU A 65 -14.40 0.25 3.17
N ARG A 66 -13.36 -0.58 3.34
CA ARG A 66 -13.13 -1.80 2.56
C ARG A 66 -12.94 -3.07 3.40
N GLU A 67 -12.97 -2.97 4.72
CA GLU A 67 -12.63 -4.06 5.63
C GLU A 67 -13.88 -4.83 6.08
N CYS A 68 -13.94 -6.12 5.73
CA CYS A 68 -15.04 -7.01 6.13
C CYS A 68 -14.86 -7.48 7.58
N ILE A 69 -13.71 -8.08 7.88
CA ILE A 69 -13.36 -8.64 9.19
C ILE A 69 -11.85 -8.63 9.35
N ARG A 70 -11.38 -8.40 10.58
CA ARG A 70 -9.96 -8.51 10.94
C ARG A 70 -9.77 -9.17 12.28
N ILE A 71 -8.78 -10.05 12.32
CA ILE A 71 -8.36 -10.81 13.48
C ILE A 71 -6.97 -10.31 13.84
N GLY A 72 -6.83 -9.77 15.06
CA GLY A 72 -5.60 -9.16 15.54
C GLY A 72 -5.08 -9.82 16.81
N LEU A 73 -3.75 -9.89 16.95
CA LEU A 73 -3.04 -10.46 18.10
C LEU A 73 -2.08 -9.44 18.73
N GLY A 74 -2.44 -8.15 18.69
CA GLY A 74 -1.65 -7.07 19.27
C GLY A 74 -0.53 -6.57 18.35
N CYS A 75 0.42 -7.42 17.95
CA CYS A 75 1.50 -6.99 17.05
C CYS A 75 1.24 -7.28 15.57
N CYS A 76 0.34 -8.21 15.27
CA CYS A 76 -0.02 -8.59 13.90
C CYS A 76 -1.53 -8.68 13.77
N SER A 77 -2.04 -8.44 12.56
CA SER A 77 -3.43 -8.72 12.21
C SER A 77 -3.56 -9.24 10.79
N ILE A 78 -4.56 -10.08 10.57
CA ILE A 78 -4.98 -10.54 9.26
C ILE A 78 -6.46 -10.21 9.05
N GLY A 79 -6.80 -9.69 7.89
CA GLY A 79 -8.15 -9.27 7.56
C GLY A 79 -8.58 -9.65 6.16
N LEU A 80 -9.89 -9.56 5.92
CA LEU A 80 -10.49 -9.66 4.61
C LEU A 80 -10.94 -8.27 4.16
N VAL A 81 -10.52 -7.89 2.96
CA VAL A 81 -10.83 -6.60 2.33
C VAL A 81 -11.44 -6.80 0.95
N VAL A 82 -12.20 -5.80 0.49
CA VAL A 82 -12.66 -5.75 -0.91
C VAL A 82 -11.45 -5.53 -1.81
N PRO A 83 -11.19 -6.43 -2.79
CA PRO A 83 -10.01 -6.36 -3.61
C PRO A 83 -10.01 -5.09 -4.47
N SER A 84 -8.89 -4.37 -4.45
CA SER A 84 -8.67 -3.17 -5.27
C SER A 84 -7.34 -3.17 -6.00
N THR A 85 -6.40 -4.02 -5.57
CA THR A 85 -5.09 -4.25 -6.20
C THR A 85 -4.86 -5.77 -6.25
N CYS A 86 -3.92 -6.24 -7.08
CA CYS A 86 -3.52 -7.65 -7.04
C CYS A 86 -2.56 -7.91 -5.88
N CYS A 87 -1.56 -7.05 -5.72
CA CYS A 87 -0.64 -7.04 -4.60
C CYS A 87 -0.23 -5.60 -4.31
N LYS A 88 -0.30 -5.15 -3.06
CA LYS A 88 0.25 -3.88 -2.63
C LYS A 88 0.78 -4.04 -1.22
N GLY A 89 1.97 -3.53 -0.97
CA GLY A 89 2.53 -3.61 0.36
C GLY A 89 3.63 -2.59 0.58
N GLN A 90 3.76 -2.19 1.83
CA GLN A 90 4.82 -1.34 2.29
C GLN A 90 5.27 -1.86 3.66
N GLY A 91 6.56 -2.16 3.75
CA GLY A 91 7.18 -2.72 4.94
C GLY A 91 8.41 -1.93 5.33
N GLN A 92 8.63 -1.76 6.61
CA GLN A 92 9.83 -1.21 7.20
C GLN A 92 10.37 -2.22 8.20
N ILE A 93 11.64 -2.60 8.02
CA ILE A 93 12.43 -3.35 8.99
C ILE A 93 13.66 -2.51 9.31
N CYS A 94 13.64 -1.89 10.48
CA CYS A 94 14.63 -0.93 10.89
C CYS A 94 14.83 0.20 9.86
N CYS A 95 16.02 0.31 9.26
CA CYS A 95 16.35 1.31 8.23
C CYS A 95 15.91 0.91 6.82
N LEU A 96 15.51 -0.35 6.61
CA LEU A 96 15.13 -0.84 5.30
C LEU A 96 13.64 -0.67 5.12
N VAL A 97 13.25 -0.03 4.02
CA VAL A 97 11.85 0.08 3.60
C VAL A 97 11.70 -0.66 2.29
N GLU A 98 10.75 -1.58 2.23
CA GLU A 98 10.33 -2.25 1.02
C GLU A 98 8.95 -1.75 0.62
N SER A 99 8.71 -1.64 -0.68
CA SER A 99 7.42 -1.25 -1.23
C SER A 99 7.15 -2.04 -2.49
N CYS A 100 5.94 -2.53 -2.66
CA CYS A 100 5.48 -3.20 -3.87
C CYS A 100 4.06 -2.81 -4.27
N ALA A 101 3.79 -2.69 -5.57
CA ALA A 101 2.43 -2.60 -6.11
C ALA A 101 2.32 -3.30 -7.46
N PHE A 102 1.44 -4.28 -7.57
CA PHE A 102 1.11 -4.97 -8.81
C PHE A 102 -0.41 -4.83 -9.09
N PRO A 103 -0.80 -4.19 -10.20
CA PRO A 103 0.05 -3.40 -11.11
C PRO A 103 0.67 -2.17 -10.40
N PRO A 104 1.78 -1.60 -10.93
CA PRO A 104 2.34 -0.35 -10.40
C PRO A 104 1.32 0.77 -10.42
N ASP A 105 1.33 1.62 -9.39
CA ASP A 105 0.43 2.76 -9.25
C ASP A 105 1.21 4.07 -9.03
N ALA A 106 0.50 5.17 -8.75
CA ALA A 106 1.12 6.47 -8.50
C ALA A 106 1.92 6.50 -7.19
N GLU A 107 1.62 5.62 -6.24
CA GLU A 107 2.33 5.53 -4.97
C GLU A 107 3.62 4.71 -5.13
N ILE A 108 3.59 3.61 -5.86
CA ILE A 108 4.74 2.73 -6.07
C ILE A 108 5.00 2.64 -7.59
N PRO A 109 5.75 3.60 -8.13
CA PRO A 109 6.03 3.66 -9.56
C PRO A 109 7.02 2.57 -9.97
N THR A 110 6.98 2.22 -11.26
CA THR A 110 7.95 1.29 -11.84
C THR A 110 9.37 1.82 -11.66
N THR A 111 10.19 1.09 -10.89
CA THR A 111 11.55 1.52 -10.54
C THR A 111 12.56 0.45 -10.97
N ILE A 112 13.67 0.89 -11.57
CA ILE A 112 14.84 0.04 -11.82
C ILE A 112 16.01 0.69 -11.11
N ALA A 113 16.53 0.03 -10.07
CA ALA A 113 17.65 0.54 -9.31
C ALA A 113 18.51 -0.60 -8.75
N CYS A 114 19.81 -0.34 -8.60
CA CYS A 114 20.75 -1.29 -8.02
C CYS A 114 21.84 -0.55 -7.24
N PHE A 115 22.04 -0.92 -5.97
CA PHE A 115 23.01 -0.29 -5.06
C PHE A 115 22.94 1.26 -5.02
N GLY A 116 21.73 1.82 -5.05
CA GLY A 116 21.49 3.26 -5.02
C GLY A 116 21.56 3.94 -6.38
N LEU A 117 22.03 3.26 -7.42
CA LEU A 117 21.93 3.77 -8.79
C LEU A 117 20.53 3.50 -9.32
N VAL A 118 19.73 4.55 -9.47
CA VAL A 118 18.41 4.50 -10.13
C VAL A 118 18.63 4.68 -11.62
N CYS A 119 18.12 3.75 -12.43
CA CYS A 119 18.21 3.77 -13.90
C CYS A 119 16.89 4.21 -14.55
N SER A 120 15.76 3.96 -13.91
CA SER A 120 14.41 4.30 -14.38
C SER A 120 13.50 4.55 -13.18
N PRO A 121 12.59 5.54 -13.23
CA PRO A 121 12.24 6.39 -14.38
C PRO A 121 13.18 7.58 -14.61
N GLN A 122 13.99 7.94 -13.61
CA GLN A 122 15.00 8.99 -13.70
C GLN A 122 16.36 8.44 -13.28
N CYS A 123 17.39 8.68 -14.09
CA CYS A 123 18.75 8.32 -13.70
C CYS A 123 19.23 9.17 -12.52
N GLY A 124 19.79 8.54 -11.49
CA GLY A 124 20.35 9.25 -10.34
C GLY A 124 21.05 8.32 -9.35
N PHE A 125 21.71 8.90 -8.35
CA PHE A 125 22.38 8.17 -7.28
C PHE A 125 21.77 8.50 -5.93
N CYS A 126 21.38 7.48 -5.17
CA CYS A 126 20.69 7.59 -3.89
C CYS A 126 19.49 8.55 -3.95
N THR A 127 18.75 8.49 -5.05
CA THR A 127 17.58 9.33 -5.33
C THR A 127 16.50 9.06 -4.30
N ARG A 128 15.82 10.13 -3.88
CA ARG A 128 14.69 10.02 -2.95
C ARG A 128 13.46 9.45 -3.66
N LEU A 129 12.65 8.68 -2.94
CA LEU A 129 11.44 8.08 -3.49
C LEU A 129 10.46 9.15 -3.99
N ASN A 130 10.30 10.26 -3.27
CA ASN A 130 9.44 11.37 -3.68
C ASN A 130 9.86 12.01 -5.03
N ALA A 131 11.15 12.12 -5.30
CA ALA A 131 11.66 12.63 -6.56
C ALA A 131 11.32 11.70 -7.73
N ILE A 132 11.32 10.39 -7.47
CA ILE A 132 10.89 9.37 -8.45
C ILE A 132 9.39 9.48 -8.72
N LYS A 133 8.55 9.62 -7.68
CA LYS A 133 7.10 9.82 -7.83
C LYS A 133 6.76 11.10 -8.60
N ALA A 134 7.53 12.16 -8.38
CA ALA A 134 7.34 13.45 -9.04
C ALA A 134 7.86 13.50 -10.49
N TYR A 135 8.56 12.47 -10.97
CA TYR A 135 9.20 12.50 -12.27
C TYR A 135 8.17 12.52 -13.41
N LYS A 136 8.16 13.64 -14.15
CA LYS A 136 7.42 13.78 -15.41
C LYS A 136 8.39 13.54 -16.56
N LYS A 137 8.18 12.47 -17.33
CA LYS A 137 9.00 12.18 -18.52
C LYS A 137 8.88 13.36 -19.50
N PRO A 138 9.98 14.02 -19.89
CA PRO A 138 9.93 15.11 -20.85
C PRO A 138 9.41 14.60 -22.20
N GLY A 139 8.34 15.21 -22.71
CA GLY A 139 7.72 14.84 -23.99
C GLY A 139 6.76 13.63 -23.93
N ALA A 140 6.43 13.12 -22.74
CA ALA A 140 5.34 12.15 -22.63
C ALA A 140 3.98 12.86 -22.84
N PRO A 141 3.03 12.26 -23.59
CA PRO A 141 1.65 12.71 -23.55
C PRO A 141 1.15 12.66 -22.11
N PRO A 142 0.23 13.57 -21.71
CA PRO A 142 -0.34 13.54 -20.36
C PRO A 142 -0.83 12.13 -20.05
N ALA A 143 -0.41 11.60 -18.91
CA ALA A 143 -0.91 10.32 -18.43
C ALA A 143 -2.44 10.38 -18.49
N ALA A 144 -3.07 9.35 -19.07
CA ALA A 144 -4.51 9.25 -19.05
C ALA A 144 -4.96 9.35 -17.58
N GLU A 145 -5.62 10.46 -17.25
CA GLU A 145 -6.25 10.63 -15.96
C GLU A 145 -7.24 9.46 -15.84
N ASN A 146 -6.97 8.54 -14.91
CA ASN A 146 -7.92 7.49 -14.60
C ASN A 146 -9.17 8.21 -14.08
N ASN A 147 -10.15 8.36 -14.96
CA ASN A 147 -11.49 8.77 -14.55
C ASN A 147 -11.89 7.86 -13.38
N PRO A 148 -12.43 8.41 -12.27
CA PRO A 148 -13.03 7.58 -11.26
C PRO A 148 -14.03 6.65 -11.96
N GLU A 149 -13.87 5.34 -11.77
CA GLU A 149 -14.82 4.37 -12.28
C GLU A 149 -16.23 4.82 -11.86
N PRO A 150 -17.21 4.83 -12.79
CA PRO A 150 -18.57 5.18 -12.42
C PRO A 150 -19.03 4.25 -11.30
N PRO A 151 -19.82 4.76 -10.33
CA PRO A 151 -20.31 3.95 -9.23
C PRO A 151 -20.96 2.69 -9.80
N VAL A 152 -20.51 1.53 -9.33
CA VAL A 152 -21.08 0.23 -9.68
C VAL A 152 -22.57 0.34 -9.47
N ALA A 153 -23.31 0.43 -10.57
CA ALA A 153 -24.76 0.48 -10.55
C ALA A 153 -25.25 -0.71 -9.74
N GLN A 154 -26.06 -0.41 -8.72
CA GLN A 154 -26.74 -1.39 -7.89
C GLN A 154 -27.29 -2.50 -8.78
N MET A 155 -26.73 -3.71 -8.64
CA MET A 155 -27.40 -4.91 -9.12
C MET A 155 -28.69 -5.02 -8.32
N ILE A 156 -29.78 -4.55 -8.94
CA ILE A 156 -31.14 -4.89 -8.60
C ILE A 156 -31.19 -6.41 -8.50
N GLN A 157 -31.35 -6.95 -7.29
CA GLN A 157 -31.86 -8.31 -7.13
C GLN A 157 -33.36 -8.26 -7.44
N PRO A 158 -33.86 -8.90 -8.52
CA PRO A 158 -35.28 -9.16 -8.61
C PRO A 158 -35.63 -10.22 -7.56
N GLY A 159 -36.42 -9.81 -6.57
CA GLY A 159 -36.91 -10.66 -5.52
C GLY A 159 -37.64 -11.90 -6.05
N SER A 160 -37.46 -13.01 -5.37
CA SER A 160 -38.44 -14.09 -5.32
C SER A 160 -38.13 -14.99 -4.13
N ARG A 161 -38.68 -14.61 -2.97
CA ARG A 161 -39.25 -15.56 -2.00
C ARG A 161 -40.26 -14.81 -1.15
N ALA A 162 -41.50 -14.91 -1.58
CA ALA A 162 -42.65 -14.76 -0.70
C ALA A 162 -42.45 -15.71 0.49
N ILE A 163 -42.40 -15.15 1.69
CA ILE A 163 -42.61 -15.89 2.93
C ILE A 163 -44.05 -15.53 3.30
N ASP A 164 -44.99 -16.29 2.77
CA ASP A 164 -46.38 -16.18 3.17
C ASP A 164 -46.49 -16.62 4.63
N ARG A 165 -47.11 -15.74 5.41
CA ARG A 165 -47.59 -15.98 6.77
C ARG A 165 -48.78 -16.93 6.70
N GLU A 166 -48.71 -18.06 7.39
CA GLU A 166 -49.81 -18.66 8.17
C GLU A 166 -49.22 -19.36 9.41
#